data_AF-A0A420TEI4-F1
#
_entry.id   AF-A0A420TEI4-F1
#
_cell.length_a   1.000
_cell.length_b   1.000
_cell.length_c   1.000
_cell.angle_alpha   90.00
_cell.angle_beta   90.00
_cell.angle_gamma   90.00
#
_symmetry.space_group_name_H-M   'P 1'
#
loop_
_entity.id
_entity.type
_entity.pdbx_description
1 polymer ?
#
loop_
_entity_poly.entity_id
_entity_poly.type
_entity_poly.pdbx_seq_one_letter_code
_entity_poly.pdbx_strand_id
1 'polypeptide(L)'
;MPFSNIPLIVHQTWKTTAADNWNPRIMPWVELWLENSIYAERGPSMAYLFWDDTGMRSLVEEFENDFLERYDSLLTPVERSDVFRILVCKHFGGIYADLDTELIRHPAAWISGPDMATWTDPKTGKDYGYYNTSVTPDYETPVVNLLWGLEADNGLDSDAYWRQSHTYPQQLSQWAFAAAPQHPVFE
;
A
#
# COMPACT_ATOMS: atom_id res chain seq x y z
N MET A 1 -6.82 -7.12 -7.51
CA MET A 1 -6.44 -8.44 -6.96
C MET A 1 -7.71 -9.27 -6.78
N PRO A 2 -7.66 -10.62 -6.72
CA PRO A 2 -8.82 -11.42 -6.34
C PRO A 2 -9.49 -10.88 -5.06
N PHE A 3 -10.82 -10.96 -4.98
CA PHE A 3 -11.61 -10.51 -3.82
C PHE A 3 -11.47 -9.02 -3.45
N SER A 4 -11.03 -8.17 -4.37
CA SER A 4 -10.81 -6.74 -4.12
C SER A 4 -11.09 -5.87 -5.34
N ASN A 5 -11.37 -4.58 -5.12
CA ASN A 5 -11.33 -3.55 -6.17
C ASN A 5 -9.95 -2.88 -6.29
N ILE A 6 -8.95 -3.38 -5.57
CA ILE A 6 -7.61 -2.81 -5.57
C ILE A 6 -6.92 -3.20 -6.90
N PRO A 7 -6.54 -2.23 -7.75
CA PRO A 7 -5.89 -2.52 -9.01
C PRO A 7 -4.47 -3.07 -8.78
N LEU A 8 -3.97 -3.89 -9.71
CA LEU A 8 -2.59 -4.39 -9.68
C LEU A 8 -1.64 -3.35 -10.30
N ILE A 9 -1.48 -2.23 -9.60
CA ILE A 9 -0.58 -1.13 -9.95
C ILE A 9 0.35 -0.92 -8.77
N VAL A 10 1.66 -1.03 -8.98
CA VAL A 10 2.69 -0.81 -7.97
C VAL A 10 3.23 0.60 -8.13
N HIS A 11 3.33 1.32 -7.01
CA HIS A 11 3.93 2.65 -6.92
C HIS A 11 5.15 2.58 -6.01
N GLN A 12 6.33 2.93 -6.54
CA GLN A 12 7.53 3.16 -5.77
C GLN A 12 8.12 4.53 -6.13
N THR A 13 8.82 5.15 -5.19
CA THR A 13 9.39 6.50 -5.39
C THR A 13 10.86 6.55 -5.06
N TRP A 14 11.58 7.39 -5.79
CA TRP A 14 12.96 7.75 -5.46
C TRP A 14 13.30 9.10 -6.06
N LYS A 15 14.42 9.72 -5.65
CA LYS A 15 14.77 11.08 -6.07
C LYS A 15 14.79 11.29 -7.58
N THR A 16 15.28 10.29 -8.33
CA THR A 16 15.45 10.35 -9.79
C THR A 16 15.24 8.98 -10.40
N THR A 17 14.70 8.91 -11.61
CA THR A 17 14.55 7.65 -12.37
C THR A 17 15.85 7.11 -12.98
N ALA A 18 16.90 7.94 -13.05
CA ALA A 18 18.21 7.53 -13.56
C ALA A 18 18.93 6.59 -12.56
N ALA A 19 18.87 5.28 -12.82
CA ALA A 19 19.37 4.23 -11.93
C ALA A 19 20.90 4.06 -11.92
N ASP A 20 21.61 4.69 -12.85
CA ASP A 20 23.08 4.63 -13.00
C ASP A 20 23.83 5.12 -11.76
N ASN A 21 23.23 5.99 -10.97
CA ASN A 21 23.80 6.57 -9.76
C ASN A 21 23.16 6.05 -8.46
N TRP A 22 22.33 5.01 -8.54
CA TRP A 22 21.66 4.47 -7.36
C TRP A 22 22.64 3.68 -6.48
N ASN A 23 22.38 3.67 -5.17
CA ASN A 23 23.13 2.82 -4.27
C ASN A 23 22.87 1.35 -4.65
N PRO A 24 23.89 0.53 -4.95
CA PRO A 24 23.67 -0.85 -5.38
C PRO A 24 22.87 -1.70 -4.37
N ARG A 25 22.79 -1.27 -3.10
CA ARG A 25 21.98 -1.94 -2.07
C ARG A 25 20.47 -1.79 -2.24
N ILE A 26 20.00 -0.79 -2.99
CA ILE A 26 18.55 -0.62 -3.24
C ILE A 26 18.07 -1.38 -4.48
N MET A 27 18.96 -1.62 -5.45
CA MET A 27 18.64 -2.27 -6.73
C MET A 27 17.91 -3.61 -6.57
N PRO A 28 18.32 -4.53 -5.67
CA PRO A 28 17.65 -5.83 -5.55
C PRO A 28 16.16 -5.72 -5.21
N TRP A 29 15.76 -4.71 -4.43
CA TRP A 29 14.37 -4.50 -4.05
C TRP A 29 13.55 -3.98 -5.23
N VAL A 30 14.09 -3.03 -5.98
CA VAL A 30 13.46 -2.48 -7.19
C VAL A 30 13.28 -3.57 -8.24
N GLU A 31 14.35 -4.33 -8.50
CA GLU A 31 14.33 -5.47 -9.41
C GLU A 31 13.30 -6.49 -8.94
N LEU A 32 13.25 -6.83 -7.66
CA LEU A 32 12.28 -7.79 -7.12
C LEU A 32 10.83 -7.36 -7.41
N TRP A 33 10.45 -6.11 -7.14
CA TRP A 33 9.10 -5.63 -7.45
C TRP A 33 8.84 -5.54 -8.95
N LEU A 34 9.80 -5.06 -9.74
CA LEU A 34 9.68 -4.95 -11.19
C LEU A 34 9.53 -6.33 -11.85
N GLU A 35 10.38 -7.29 -11.50
CA GLU A 35 10.35 -8.66 -12.01
C GLU A 35 9.02 -9.34 -11.72
N ASN A 36 8.52 -9.22 -10.47
CA ASN A 36 7.20 -9.74 -10.10
C ASN A 36 6.06 -9.04 -10.87
N SER A 37 6.27 -7.82 -11.35
CA SER A 37 5.27 -7.08 -12.13
C SER A 37 5.22 -7.51 -13.60
N ILE A 38 6.38 -7.78 -14.21
CA ILE A 38 6.49 -7.94 -15.67
C ILE A 38 6.64 -9.39 -16.15
N TYR A 39 7.18 -10.29 -15.33
CA TYR A 39 7.44 -11.68 -15.72
C TYR A 39 6.26 -12.58 -15.38
N ALA A 40 5.66 -13.19 -16.41
CA ALA A 40 4.44 -13.98 -16.27
C ALA A 40 4.60 -15.24 -15.39
N GLU A 41 5.82 -15.77 -15.28
CA GLU A 41 6.14 -16.89 -14.38
C GLU A 41 6.12 -16.51 -12.89
N ARG A 42 6.18 -15.21 -12.57
CA ARG A 42 6.08 -14.70 -11.19
C ARG A 42 4.63 -14.56 -10.73
N GLY A 43 3.71 -14.32 -11.65
CA GLY A 43 2.29 -14.14 -11.35
C GLY A 43 1.54 -13.32 -12.39
N PRO A 44 0.29 -12.92 -12.09
CA PRO A 44 -0.46 -11.99 -12.93
C PRO A 44 0.27 -10.66 -13.10
N SER A 45 0.34 -10.15 -14.34
CA SER A 45 1.01 -8.89 -14.63
C SER A 45 0.47 -7.73 -13.79
N MET A 46 1.38 -6.88 -13.34
CA MET A 46 1.08 -5.65 -12.62
C MET A 46 1.66 -4.47 -13.41
N ALA A 47 0.98 -3.33 -13.40
CA ALA A 47 1.63 -2.11 -13.85
C ALA A 47 2.64 -1.68 -12.78
N TYR A 48 3.85 -1.34 -13.18
CA TYR A 48 4.88 -0.83 -12.28
C TYR A 48 5.17 0.62 -12.61
N LEU A 49 4.86 1.53 -11.68
CA LEU A 49 5.03 2.97 -11.83
C LEU A 49 6.08 3.46 -10.84
N PHE A 50 7.17 3.98 -11.39
CA PHE A 50 8.25 4.57 -10.63
C PHE A 50 8.18 6.09 -10.71
N TRP A 51 8.12 6.75 -9.55
CA TRP A 51 7.94 8.19 -9.47
C TRP A 51 9.22 8.86 -8.98
N ASP A 52 9.69 9.85 -9.74
CA ASP A 52 10.70 10.77 -9.24
C ASP A 52 10.09 12.00 -8.57
N ASP A 53 10.93 12.84 -7.96
CA ASP A 53 10.49 14.06 -7.27
C ASP A 53 9.63 14.96 -8.17
N THR A 54 9.93 15.00 -9.48
CA THR A 54 9.15 15.78 -10.45
C THR A 54 7.79 15.13 -10.69
N GLY A 55 7.75 13.82 -10.90
CA GLY A 55 6.51 13.06 -11.08
C GLY A 55 5.59 13.12 -9.85
N MET A 56 6.17 13.04 -8.65
CA MET A 56 5.41 13.19 -7.41
C MET A 56 4.75 14.57 -7.33
N ARG A 57 5.51 15.63 -7.58
CA ARG A 57 4.98 17.00 -7.55
C ARG A 57 3.92 17.23 -8.62
N SER A 58 4.13 16.72 -9.85
CA SER A 58 3.15 16.82 -10.93
C SER A 58 1.82 16.14 -10.59
N LEU A 59 1.83 15.02 -9.86
CA LEU A 59 0.60 14.39 -9.36
C LEU A 59 -0.15 15.34 -8.41
N VAL A 60 0.56 15.96 -7.47
CA VAL A 60 -0.06 16.91 -6.53
C VAL A 60 -0.62 18.13 -7.28
N GLU A 61 0.12 18.67 -8.24
CA GLU A 61 -0.32 19.81 -9.05
C GLU A 61 -1.58 19.48 -9.87
N GLU A 62 -1.66 18.29 -10.45
CA GLU A 62 -2.81 17.87 -11.27
C GLU A 62 -4.06 17.57 -10.42
N PHE A 63 -3.91 16.83 -9.33
CA PHE A 63 -5.06 16.26 -8.59
C PHE A 63 -5.37 16.95 -7.26
N GLU A 64 -4.41 17.67 -6.69
CA GLU A 64 -4.50 18.29 -5.35
C GLU A 64 -3.96 19.74 -5.40
N ASN A 65 -4.26 20.47 -6.48
CA ASN A 65 -3.69 21.79 -6.76
C ASN A 65 -3.84 22.79 -5.58
N ASP A 66 -4.98 22.77 -4.90
CA ASP A 66 -5.24 23.63 -3.74
C ASP A 66 -4.35 23.31 -2.52
N PHE A 67 -3.70 22.14 -2.52
CA PHE A 67 -2.75 21.69 -1.51
C PHE A 67 -1.28 21.85 -1.94
N LEU A 68 -1.01 22.20 -3.22
CA LEU A 68 0.34 22.21 -3.79
C LEU A 68 1.31 23.12 -3.01
N GLU A 69 0.88 24.31 -2.60
CA GLU A 69 1.73 25.23 -1.81
C GLU A 69 2.14 24.60 -0.47
N ARG A 70 1.22 23.88 0.18
CA ARG A 70 1.52 23.19 1.45
C ARG A 70 2.45 22.00 1.21
N TYR A 71 2.25 21.24 0.13
CA TYR A 71 3.16 20.17 -0.27
C TYR A 71 4.58 20.68 -0.52
N ASP A 72 4.72 21.78 -1.28
CA ASP A 72 6.01 22.41 -1.58
C ASP A 72 6.68 23.01 -0.31
N SER A 73 5.88 23.36 0.71
CA SER A 73 6.39 23.86 2.00
C SER A 73 6.98 22.78 2.92
N LEU A 74 6.77 21.48 2.62
CA LEU A 74 7.32 20.39 3.41
C LEU A 74 8.85 20.42 3.38
N LEU A 75 9.48 20.30 4.55
CA LEU A 75 10.90 20.61 4.72
C LEU A 75 11.80 19.55 4.07
N THR A 76 11.39 18.29 4.11
CA THR A 76 12.20 17.15 3.70
C THR A 76 11.59 16.37 2.54
N PRO A 77 12.41 15.73 1.69
CA PRO A 77 11.91 14.80 0.68
C PRO A 77 11.14 13.63 1.27
N VAL A 78 11.47 13.20 2.49
CA VAL A 78 10.79 12.09 3.17
C VAL A 78 9.35 12.47 3.51
N GLU A 79 9.13 13.65 4.10
CA GLU A 79 7.77 14.15 4.38
C GLU A 79 6.94 14.27 3.10
N ARG A 80 7.55 14.69 1.98
CA ARG A 80 6.89 14.72 0.68
C ARG A 80 6.50 13.33 0.17
N SER A 81 7.35 12.33 0.38
CA SER A 81 7.04 10.92 0.07
C SER A 81 5.95 10.33 0.98
N ASP A 82 5.94 10.72 2.26
CA ASP A 82 4.91 10.33 3.23
C ASP A 82 3.52 10.86 2.83
N VAL A 83 3.44 12.07 2.29
CA VAL A 83 2.18 12.59 1.72
C VAL A 83 1.88 11.92 0.38
N PHE A 84 2.87 11.81 -0.50
CA PHE A 84 2.68 11.26 -1.83
C PHE A 84 2.11 9.84 -1.83
N ARG A 85 2.58 8.96 -0.93
CA ARG A 85 2.08 7.57 -0.87
C ARG A 85 0.57 7.49 -0.66
N ILE A 86 0.03 8.39 0.14
CA ILE A 86 -1.41 8.49 0.38
C ILE A 86 -2.12 9.00 -0.87
N LEU A 87 -1.61 10.08 -1.46
CA LEU A 87 -2.24 10.71 -2.64
C LEU A 87 -2.23 9.81 -3.87
N VAL A 88 -1.12 9.11 -4.14
CA VAL A 88 -1.02 8.24 -5.31
C VAL A 88 -2.02 7.09 -5.22
N CYS A 89 -2.17 6.48 -4.04
CA CYS A 89 -3.17 5.44 -3.82
C CYS A 89 -4.59 5.98 -3.74
N LYS A 90 -4.81 7.21 -3.25
CA LYS A 90 -6.12 7.88 -3.32
C LYS A 90 -6.58 8.01 -4.77
N HIS A 91 -5.72 8.49 -5.67
CA HIS A 91 -6.12 8.81 -7.04
C HIS A 91 -6.11 7.60 -7.97
N PHE A 92 -5.07 6.77 -7.89
CA PHE A 92 -4.90 5.62 -8.79
C PHE A 92 -5.28 4.28 -8.18
N GLY A 93 -5.48 4.22 -6.86
CA GLY A 93 -5.53 2.96 -6.12
C GLY A 93 -4.17 2.29 -6.13
N GLY A 94 -4.18 0.96 -6.05
CA GLY A 94 -2.98 0.16 -6.24
C GLY A 94 -2.27 -0.14 -4.94
N ILE A 95 -0.98 -0.41 -5.07
CA ILE A 95 -0.07 -0.87 -4.02
C ILE A 95 1.04 0.15 -3.95
N TYR A 96 1.21 0.78 -2.80
CA TYR A 96 2.42 1.54 -2.50
C TYR A 96 3.38 0.67 -1.72
N ALA A 97 4.67 0.75 -2.04
CA ALA A 97 5.74 0.18 -1.23
C ALA A 97 6.97 1.08 -1.24
N ASP A 98 7.60 1.27 -0.08
CA ASP A 98 8.90 1.92 0.00
C ASP A 98 9.94 1.14 -0.80
N LEU A 99 10.94 1.86 -1.29
CA LEU A 99 11.89 1.32 -2.26
C LEU A 99 12.68 0.12 -1.72
N ASP A 100 12.94 0.11 -0.43
CA ASP A 100 13.68 -0.91 0.32
C ASP A 100 12.78 -1.97 0.98
N THR A 101 11.53 -2.08 0.54
CA THR A 101 10.59 -3.12 1.00
C THR A 101 10.81 -4.44 0.24
N GLU A 102 11.09 -5.53 0.95
CA GLU A 102 11.15 -6.86 0.37
C GLU A 102 9.76 -7.42 0.02
N LEU A 103 9.56 -7.80 -1.24
CA LEU A 103 8.35 -8.48 -1.69
C LEU A 103 8.44 -9.99 -1.43
N ILE A 104 7.95 -10.43 -0.27
CA ILE A 104 7.94 -11.85 0.12
C ILE A 104 6.85 -12.69 -0.56
N ARG A 105 5.83 -12.04 -1.14
CA ARG A 105 4.68 -12.69 -1.79
C ARG A 105 4.10 -11.78 -2.86
N HIS A 106 3.82 -12.32 -4.04
CA HIS A 106 3.16 -11.59 -5.12
C HIS A 106 1.83 -10.95 -4.67
N PRO A 107 1.55 -9.66 -4.96
CA PRO A 107 0.36 -8.94 -4.48
C PRO A 107 -0.97 -9.61 -4.84
N ALA A 108 -1.08 -10.21 -6.03
CA ALA A 108 -2.26 -10.98 -6.42
C ALA A 108 -2.63 -12.14 -5.47
N ALA A 109 -1.74 -12.55 -4.56
CA ALA A 109 -1.97 -13.59 -3.56
C ALA A 109 -2.03 -13.04 -2.12
N TRP A 110 -2.15 -11.72 -1.93
CA TRP A 110 -2.31 -11.11 -0.61
C TRP A 110 -3.70 -11.33 -0.01
N ILE A 111 -4.72 -11.52 -0.85
CA ILE A 111 -6.08 -11.86 -0.42
C ILE A 111 -6.44 -13.23 -0.99
N SER A 112 -6.93 -14.09 -0.13
CA SER A 112 -7.43 -15.41 -0.46
C SER A 112 -8.88 -15.57 0.00
N GLY A 113 -9.56 -16.60 -0.49
CA GLY A 113 -10.95 -16.89 -0.10
C GLY A 113 -11.15 -17.00 1.42
N PRO A 114 -10.29 -17.71 2.17
CA PRO A 114 -10.36 -17.76 3.64
C PRO A 114 -10.28 -16.41 4.34
N ASP A 115 -9.59 -15.41 3.79
CA ASP A 115 -9.50 -14.07 4.39
C ASP A 115 -10.85 -13.33 4.35
N MET A 116 -11.75 -13.76 3.46
CA MET A 116 -13.12 -13.24 3.34
C MET A 116 -14.12 -14.00 4.23
N ALA A 117 -13.69 -15.05 4.93
CA ALA A 117 -14.56 -15.85 5.77
C ALA A 117 -15.18 -15.02 6.89
N THR A 118 -16.40 -15.39 7.28
CA THR A 118 -17.05 -14.76 8.42
C THR A 118 -16.28 -15.07 9.70
N TRP A 119 -15.99 -14.04 10.48
CA TRP A 119 -15.40 -14.14 11.81
C TRP A 119 -16.22 -13.33 12.80
N THR A 120 -16.30 -13.84 14.03
CA THR A 120 -16.98 -13.18 15.13
C THR A 120 -15.95 -12.48 16.01
N ASP A 121 -16.10 -11.18 16.21
CA ASP A 121 -15.25 -10.44 17.13
C ASP A 121 -15.47 -10.94 18.57
N PRO A 122 -14.44 -11.49 19.23
CA PRO A 122 -14.59 -12.05 20.57
C PRO A 122 -14.93 -10.99 21.63
N LYS A 123 -14.71 -9.70 21.36
CA LYS A 123 -15.03 -8.60 22.30
C LYS A 123 -16.47 -8.11 22.13
N THR A 124 -16.92 -7.91 20.89
CA THR A 124 -18.24 -7.31 20.62
C THR A 124 -19.32 -8.34 20.29
N GLY A 125 -18.94 -9.58 19.94
CA GLY A 125 -19.84 -10.62 19.45
C GLY A 125 -20.43 -10.33 18.07
N LYS A 126 -19.95 -9.29 17.38
CA LYS A 126 -20.42 -8.92 16.04
C LYS A 126 -19.69 -9.75 14.99
N ASP A 127 -20.45 -10.23 14.02
CA ASP A 127 -19.91 -10.92 12.85
C ASP A 127 -19.43 -9.92 11.78
N TYR A 128 -18.29 -10.24 11.19
CA TYR A 128 -17.64 -9.52 10.11
C TYR A 128 -17.20 -10.50 9.04
N GLY A 129 -16.98 -10.02 7.81
CA GLY A 129 -16.61 -10.88 6.68
C GLY A 129 -17.80 -11.67 6.12
N TYR A 130 -17.70 -12.03 4.85
CA TYR A 130 -18.72 -12.82 4.15
C TYR A 130 -18.04 -13.55 2.99
N TYR A 131 -17.95 -14.87 3.09
CA TYR A 131 -17.39 -15.71 2.05
C TYR A 131 -18.50 -16.41 1.29
N ASN A 132 -18.80 -15.91 0.10
CA ASN A 132 -19.76 -16.57 -0.77
C ASN A 132 -19.11 -17.75 -1.49
N THR A 133 -19.57 -18.97 -1.20
CA THR A 133 -19.14 -20.20 -1.88
C THR A 133 -19.94 -20.51 -3.14
N SER A 134 -20.86 -19.64 -3.53
CA SER A 134 -21.74 -19.87 -4.68
C SER A 134 -20.94 -19.83 -5.98
N VAL A 135 -21.25 -20.76 -6.87
CA VAL A 135 -20.70 -20.83 -8.24
C VAL A 135 -21.28 -19.75 -9.17
N THR A 136 -22.27 -18.99 -8.70
CA THR A 136 -22.86 -17.84 -9.39
C THR A 136 -22.19 -16.54 -8.91
N PRO A 137 -21.79 -15.63 -9.81
CA PRO A 137 -21.28 -14.32 -9.42
C PRO A 137 -22.29 -13.60 -8.53
N ASP A 138 -21.86 -13.25 -7.33
CA ASP A 138 -22.64 -12.46 -6.39
C ASP A 138 -22.05 -11.06 -6.30
N TYR A 139 -22.83 -10.08 -6.75
CA TYR A 139 -22.47 -8.67 -6.74
C TYR A 139 -22.71 -8.01 -5.38
N GLU A 140 -23.29 -8.72 -4.41
CA GLU A 140 -23.47 -8.27 -3.01
C GLU A 140 -22.33 -8.72 -2.09
N THR A 141 -21.45 -9.61 -2.55
CA THR A 141 -20.31 -10.07 -1.74
C THR A 141 -19.38 -8.88 -1.47
N PRO A 142 -19.14 -8.54 -0.18
CA PRO A 142 -18.18 -7.51 0.18
C PRO A 142 -16.81 -7.83 -0.41
N VAL A 143 -16.15 -6.83 -0.97
CA VAL A 143 -14.79 -6.94 -1.49
C VAL A 143 -13.86 -6.04 -0.69
N VAL A 144 -12.58 -6.40 -0.64
CA VAL A 144 -11.57 -5.60 0.04
C VAL A 144 -11.27 -4.35 -0.79
N ASN A 145 -11.34 -3.18 -0.15
CA ASN A 145 -10.96 -1.91 -0.76
C ASN A 145 -9.74 -1.27 -0.08
N LEU A 146 -9.25 -1.83 1.02
CA LEU A 146 -8.07 -1.37 1.74
C LEU A 146 -7.37 -2.57 2.39
N LEU A 147 -6.06 -2.67 2.17
CA LEU A 147 -5.14 -3.56 2.85
C LEU A 147 -4.08 -2.71 3.52
N TRP A 148 -3.99 -2.79 4.85
CA TRP A 148 -3.01 -2.05 5.62
C TRP A 148 -2.37 -2.98 6.66
N GLY A 149 -1.04 -3.05 6.65
CA GLY A 149 -0.29 -3.83 7.64
C GLY A 149 -0.25 -3.16 9.01
N LEU A 150 -0.01 -3.96 10.05
CA LEU A 150 0.40 -3.47 11.37
C LEU A 150 1.93 -3.47 11.43
N GLU A 151 2.52 -2.34 11.79
CA GLU A 151 3.95 -2.21 12.08
C GLU A 151 4.25 -2.49 13.55
N ALA A 152 3.33 -2.11 14.44
CA ALA A 152 3.39 -2.43 15.85
C ALA A 152 2.06 -3.02 16.32
N ASP A 153 2.13 -4.13 17.06
CA ASP A 153 0.99 -4.71 17.78
C ASP A 153 1.45 -5.17 19.17
N ASN A 154 1.72 -4.20 20.03
CA ASN A 154 2.10 -4.41 21.41
C ASN A 154 0.87 -4.24 22.31
N GLY A 155 0.92 -4.81 23.51
CA GLY A 155 -0.14 -4.63 24.51
C GLY A 155 -0.36 -3.14 24.82
N LEU A 156 -1.63 -2.71 24.82
CA LEU A 156 -2.02 -1.30 24.99
C LEU A 156 -1.51 -0.67 26.29
N ASP A 157 -1.41 -1.48 27.35
CA ASP A 157 -0.95 -1.06 28.67
C ASP A 157 0.57 -1.30 28.88
N SER A 158 1.30 -1.68 27.82
CA SER A 158 2.72 -1.98 27.87
C SER A 158 3.57 -0.82 27.35
N ASP A 159 4.78 -0.66 27.91
CA ASP A 159 5.82 0.23 27.38
C ASP A 159 6.77 -0.49 26.40
N ALA A 160 6.52 -1.75 26.04
CA ALA A 160 7.45 -2.52 25.19
C ALA A 160 7.66 -1.91 23.78
N TYR A 161 6.67 -1.16 23.28
CA TYR A 161 6.70 -0.57 21.94
C TYR A 161 7.81 0.48 21.78
N TRP A 162 8.05 1.33 22.78
CA TRP A 162 9.08 2.37 22.68
C TRP A 162 10.48 1.78 22.61
N ARG A 163 10.71 0.62 23.22
CA ARG A 163 12.00 -0.10 23.14
C ARG A 163 12.29 -0.68 21.76
N GLN A 164 11.23 -0.85 20.96
CA GLN A 164 11.30 -1.24 19.55
C GLN A 164 11.26 -0.01 18.62
N SER A 165 11.39 1.20 19.17
CA SER A 165 11.35 2.48 18.44
C SER A 165 9.99 2.82 17.81
N HIS A 166 8.92 2.16 18.24
CA HIS A 166 7.56 2.51 17.87
C HIS A 166 7.07 3.70 18.71
N THR A 167 6.20 4.53 18.12
CA THR A 167 5.61 5.70 18.79
C THR A 167 4.36 5.33 19.58
N TYR A 168 3.62 4.32 19.13
CA TYR A 168 2.39 3.86 19.76
C TYR A 168 2.41 2.34 19.93
N PRO A 169 1.67 1.77 20.90
CA PRO A 169 1.58 0.33 21.09
C PRO A 169 1.03 -0.37 19.84
N GLN A 170 0.07 0.25 19.17
CA GLN A 170 -0.45 -0.18 17.87
C GLN A 170 -0.16 0.88 16.81
N GLN A 171 0.46 0.48 15.70
CA GLN A 171 0.77 1.36 14.58
C GLN A 171 0.50 0.66 13.25
N LEU A 172 -0.07 1.41 12.32
CA LEU A 172 -0.20 0.99 10.93
C LEU A 172 1.14 1.13 10.23
N SER A 173 1.50 0.15 9.40
CA SER A 173 2.72 0.18 8.60
C SER A 173 2.68 1.30 7.58
N GLN A 174 3.73 2.11 7.55
CA GLN A 174 3.83 3.18 6.55
C GLN A 174 4.54 2.71 5.28
N TRP A 175 5.26 1.58 5.33
CA TRP A 175 6.16 1.17 4.26
C TRP A 175 5.48 0.40 3.13
N ALA A 176 4.31 -0.21 3.37
CA ALA A 176 3.51 -0.81 2.31
C ALA A 176 2.03 -0.92 2.67
N PHE A 177 1.17 -0.59 1.71
CA PHE A 177 -0.28 -0.77 1.81
C PHE A 177 -0.89 -0.79 0.40
N ALA A 178 -2.16 -1.19 0.30
CA ALA A 178 -2.86 -1.20 -0.96
C ALA A 178 -4.31 -0.76 -0.81
N ALA A 179 -4.84 -0.02 -1.79
CA ALA A 179 -6.18 0.55 -1.70
C ALA A 179 -6.87 0.63 -3.07
N ALA A 180 -8.21 0.56 -3.04
CA ALA A 180 -9.01 0.97 -4.17
C ALA A 180 -8.90 2.51 -4.30
N PRO A 181 -8.99 3.06 -5.53
CA PRO A 181 -9.01 4.50 -5.70
C PRO A 181 -10.21 5.10 -4.95
N GLN A 182 -10.04 6.31 -4.42
CA GLN A 182 -11.06 7.07 -3.69
C GLN A 182 -11.61 6.35 -2.46
N HIS A 183 -10.76 5.54 -1.78
CA HIS A 183 -11.16 4.94 -0.51
C HIS A 183 -11.40 6.04 0.55
N PRO A 184 -12.49 5.97 1.34
CA PRO A 184 -12.85 7.02 2.33
C PRO A 184 -11.83 7.27 3.43
N VAL A 185 -10.84 6.39 3.60
CA VAL A 185 -9.74 6.57 4.57
C VAL A 185 -8.78 7.71 4.17
N PHE A 186 -8.83 8.13 2.89
CA PHE A 186 -7.99 9.18 2.35
C PHE A 186 -8.74 10.53 2.18
N GLU A 187 -9.98 10.62 2.66
CA GLU A 187 -10.79 11.84 2.68
C GLU A 187 -10.52 12.70 3.93
#